data_AF-A0A7W0QC62-F1
#
_entry.id   AF-A0A7W0QC62-F1
#
_cell.length_a   1.000
_cell.length_b   1.000
_cell.length_c   1.000
_cell.angle_alpha   90.00
_cell.angle_beta   90.00
_cell.angle_gamma   90.00
#
_symmetry.space_group_name_H-M   'P 1'
#
loop_
_entity.id
_entity.type
_entity.pdbx_description
1 polymer ?
#
loop_
_entity_poly.entity_id
_entity_poly.type
_entity_poly.pdbx_seq_one_letter_code
_entity_poly.pdbx_strand_id
1 'polypeptide(L)'
;MPTPSVQVGSCAEPGRDGVMSAKPKVDRADRDLNGDGRNESIVVDRALCTAEGNCYWNVFVGPRASDECARYAGTFKAAALEPLATKGEDNMTDVRGYWNLHGGRLSLETYRFVRGGYLLVEAVQCRRAGDDRLECMETQ
;
A
#
# COMPACT_ATOMS: atom_id res chain seq x y z
N MET A 1 -8.37 -11.70 -8.01
CA MET A 1 -7.87 -10.52 -7.28
C MET A 1 -8.15 -9.29 -8.11
N PRO A 2 -8.46 -8.15 -7.50
CA PRO A 2 -8.60 -6.90 -8.25
C PRO A 2 -7.29 -6.56 -8.98
N THR A 3 -7.42 -6.04 -10.19
CA THR A 3 -6.29 -5.70 -11.06
C THR A 3 -6.23 -4.18 -11.22
N PRO A 4 -5.05 -3.55 -11.06
CA PRO A 4 -4.89 -2.13 -11.34
C PRO A 4 -5.23 -1.78 -12.79
N SER A 5 -5.88 -0.63 -13.02
CA SER A 5 -6.17 -0.12 -14.38
C SER A 5 -4.92 0.33 -15.15
N VAL A 6 -3.81 0.58 -14.45
CA VAL A 6 -2.57 1.15 -14.99
C VAL A 6 -1.36 0.36 -14.49
N GLN A 7 -0.26 0.40 -15.25
CA GLN A 7 1.00 -0.23 -14.87
C GLN A 7 1.83 0.67 -13.95
N VAL A 8 2.67 0.06 -13.12
CA VAL A 8 3.64 0.80 -12.29
C VAL A 8 4.52 1.69 -13.17
N GLY A 9 4.74 2.94 -12.73
CA GLY A 9 5.52 3.96 -13.43
C GLY A 9 4.74 4.75 -14.49
N SER A 10 3.52 4.34 -14.85
CA SER A 10 2.68 5.06 -15.81
C SER A 10 2.06 6.31 -15.20
N CYS A 11 1.83 7.34 -16.02
CA CYS A 11 0.99 8.48 -15.64
C CYS A 11 -0.39 8.00 -15.22
N ALA A 12 -0.88 8.50 -14.10
CA ALA A 12 -2.16 8.07 -13.54
C ALA A 12 -2.79 9.16 -12.67
N GLU A 13 -4.09 9.09 -12.50
CA GLU A 13 -4.87 10.03 -11.70
C GLU A 13 -5.30 9.40 -10.36
N PRO A 14 -4.82 9.92 -9.23
CA PRO A 14 -5.29 9.49 -7.91
C PRO A 14 -6.82 9.64 -7.81
N GLY A 15 -7.52 8.56 -7.45
CA GLY A 15 -8.99 8.55 -7.33
C GLY A 15 -9.73 8.04 -8.56
N ARG A 16 -9.05 7.83 -9.69
CA ARG A 16 -9.61 7.16 -10.88
C ARG A 16 -8.86 5.89 -11.25
N ASP A 17 -7.54 5.93 -11.18
CA ASP A 17 -6.65 4.85 -11.63
C ASP A 17 -6.19 3.95 -10.47
N GLY A 18 -5.66 2.77 -10.81
CA GLY A 18 -5.25 1.75 -9.84
C GLY A 18 -6.35 0.71 -9.64
N VAL A 19 -6.41 0.12 -8.44
CA VAL A 19 -7.49 -0.80 -8.03
C VAL A 19 -8.70 0.03 -7.61
N MET A 20 -9.63 0.25 -8.54
CA MET A 20 -10.82 1.07 -8.36
C MET A 20 -12.04 0.36 -8.96
N SER A 21 -13.22 0.50 -8.32
CA SER A 21 -14.49 0.06 -8.91
C SER A 21 -15.01 1.07 -9.93
N ALA A 22 -16.05 0.71 -10.68
CA ALA A 22 -16.68 1.61 -11.66
C ALA A 22 -17.35 2.85 -11.02
N LYS A 23 -17.67 2.80 -9.72
CA LYS A 23 -18.29 3.89 -8.96
C LYS A 23 -17.59 4.01 -7.60
N PRO A 24 -16.34 4.50 -7.58
CA PRO A 24 -15.51 4.40 -6.41
C PRO A 24 -15.99 5.30 -5.29
N LYS A 25 -15.85 4.81 -4.05
CA LYS A 25 -15.99 5.61 -2.83
C LYS A 25 -14.60 5.99 -2.35
N VAL A 26 -14.07 7.07 -2.93
CA VAL A 26 -12.68 7.47 -2.74
C VAL A 26 -12.43 8.01 -1.34
N ASP A 27 -11.37 7.52 -0.71
CA ASP A 27 -10.79 8.06 0.53
C ASP A 27 -9.26 8.10 0.42
N ARG A 28 -8.60 8.90 1.26
CA ARG A 28 -7.17 9.20 1.15
C ARG A 28 -6.43 9.09 2.49
N ALA A 29 -5.18 8.66 2.42
CA ALA A 29 -4.25 8.58 3.54
C ALA A 29 -2.86 9.09 3.15
N ASP A 30 -2.83 10.19 2.38
CA ASP A 30 -1.61 10.77 1.82
C ASP A 30 -0.52 11.01 2.88
N ARG A 31 0.72 10.73 2.53
CA ARG A 31 1.86 10.84 3.44
C ARG A 31 3.15 11.06 2.67
N ASP A 32 4.04 11.86 3.24
CA ASP A 32 5.41 11.98 2.78
C ASP A 32 6.19 10.69 3.11
N LEU A 33 6.26 9.80 2.12
CA LEU A 33 6.96 8.53 2.20
C LEU A 33 8.43 8.68 1.81
N ASN A 34 8.82 9.74 1.11
CA ASN A 34 10.20 9.93 0.64
C ASN A 34 11.01 10.96 1.46
N GLY A 35 10.36 11.70 2.35
CA GLY A 35 10.95 12.74 3.20
C GLY A 35 11.29 14.05 2.50
N ASP A 36 10.70 14.35 1.33
CA ASP A 36 10.95 15.57 0.56
C ASP A 36 10.04 16.76 0.95
N GLY A 37 9.16 16.56 1.93
CA GLY A 37 8.19 17.55 2.40
C GLY A 37 6.91 17.61 1.58
N ARG A 38 6.72 16.73 0.58
CA ARG A 38 5.47 16.57 -0.18
C ARG A 38 4.90 15.19 0.07
N ASN A 39 3.58 15.12 0.21
CA ASN A 39 2.92 13.84 0.40
C ASN A 39 2.79 13.08 -0.92
N GLU A 40 3.14 11.80 -0.92
CA GLU A 40 2.62 10.84 -1.88
C GLU A 40 1.12 10.65 -1.71
N SER A 41 0.43 10.49 -2.84
CA SER A 41 -1.01 10.24 -2.82
C SER A 41 -1.26 8.78 -2.50
N ILE A 42 -2.04 8.50 -1.47
CA ILE A 42 -2.41 7.14 -1.06
C ILE A 42 -3.93 7.06 -1.03
N VAL A 43 -4.52 6.37 -2.00
CA VAL A 43 -5.95 6.43 -2.28
C VAL A 43 -6.56 5.04 -2.21
N VAL A 44 -7.75 4.96 -1.61
CA VAL A 44 -8.50 3.71 -1.49
C VAL A 44 -9.92 3.89 -2.04
N ASP A 45 -10.40 2.88 -2.75
CA ASP A 45 -11.84 2.74 -3.01
C ASP A 45 -12.48 1.95 -1.86
N ARG A 46 -13.21 2.65 -0.99
CA ARG A 46 -13.92 2.04 0.15
C ARG A 46 -15.02 1.07 -0.28
N ALA A 47 -15.49 1.13 -1.52
CA ALA A 47 -16.44 0.15 -2.05
C ALA A 47 -15.82 -1.24 -2.28
N LEU A 48 -14.48 -1.33 -2.35
CA LEU A 48 -13.73 -2.58 -2.52
C LEU A 48 -13.16 -3.14 -1.21
N CYS A 49 -13.38 -2.46 -0.08
CA CYS A 49 -12.93 -2.96 1.22
C CYS A 49 -13.80 -4.14 1.70
N THR A 50 -13.18 -5.10 2.37
CA THR A 50 -13.90 -6.22 2.98
C THR A 50 -14.53 -5.83 4.32
N ALA A 51 -15.41 -6.67 4.86
CA ALA A 51 -16.04 -6.45 6.16
C ALA A 51 -15.03 -6.46 7.32
N GLU A 52 -13.92 -7.18 7.16
CA GLU A 52 -12.78 -7.19 8.08
C GLU A 52 -11.92 -5.91 7.98
N GLY A 53 -12.31 -4.96 7.12
CA GLY A 53 -11.61 -3.69 6.93
C GLY A 53 -10.42 -3.76 5.99
N ASN A 54 -10.18 -4.90 5.34
CA ASN A 54 -9.10 -5.04 4.37
C ASN A 54 -9.38 -4.24 3.10
N CYS A 55 -8.44 -3.44 2.66
CA CYS A 55 -8.58 -2.59 1.49
C CYS A 55 -7.38 -2.68 0.53
N TYR A 56 -7.54 -2.07 -0.65
CA TYR A 56 -6.52 -1.90 -1.67
C TYR A 56 -6.14 -0.42 -1.74
N TRP A 57 -4.94 -0.08 -1.27
CA TRP A 57 -4.43 1.29 -1.18
C TRP A 57 -3.49 1.57 -2.35
N ASN A 58 -3.95 2.36 -3.30
CA ASN A 58 -3.22 2.77 -4.49
C ASN A 58 -2.27 3.92 -4.15
N VAL A 59 -0.99 3.77 -4.48
CA VAL A 59 0.05 4.77 -4.20
C VAL A 59 0.45 5.46 -5.49
N PHE A 60 0.62 6.78 -5.42
CA PHE A 60 1.09 7.59 -6.53
C PHE A 60 2.20 8.51 -6.06
N VAL A 61 3.31 8.49 -6.78
CA VAL A 61 4.42 9.41 -6.58
C VAL A 61 4.12 10.67 -7.38
N GLY A 62 4.19 11.82 -6.72
CA GLY A 62 3.95 13.11 -7.35
C GLY A 62 4.98 13.40 -8.46
N PRO A 63 4.65 14.30 -9.40
CA PRO A 63 5.58 14.67 -10.46
C PRO A 63 6.89 15.22 -9.86
N ARG A 64 8.01 14.59 -10.23
CA ARG A 64 9.35 15.18 -10.05
C ARG A 64 9.46 16.41 -10.96
N ALA A 65 10.50 17.22 -10.78
CA ALA A 65 10.70 18.43 -11.59
C ALA A 65 10.73 18.17 -13.12
N SER A 66 10.95 16.92 -13.55
CA SER A 66 10.94 16.46 -14.95
C SER A 66 9.66 15.73 -15.39
N ASP A 67 8.70 15.50 -14.49
CA ASP A 67 7.48 14.72 -14.78
C ASP A 67 6.26 15.65 -14.85
N GLU A 68 5.35 15.36 -15.80
CA GLU A 68 4.13 16.15 -16.02
C GLU A 68 2.92 15.62 -15.22
N CYS A 69 3.03 14.44 -14.63
CA CYS A 69 1.92 13.69 -14.05
C CYS A 69 2.34 12.95 -12.77
N ALA A 70 1.37 12.58 -11.93
CA ALA A 70 1.62 11.59 -10.88
C ALA A 70 1.83 10.20 -11.52
N ARG A 71 2.78 9.44 -10.99
CA ARG A 71 3.07 8.08 -11.46
C ARG A 71 2.52 7.05 -10.49
N TYR A 72 1.83 6.06 -11.02
CA TYR A 72 1.32 4.96 -10.22
C TYR A 72 2.47 4.10 -9.68
N ALA A 73 2.58 4.00 -8.36
CA ALA A 73 3.66 3.30 -7.66
C ALA A 73 3.25 1.90 -7.18
N GLY A 74 1.99 1.50 -7.30
CA GLY A 74 1.51 0.17 -6.92
C GLY A 74 0.33 0.20 -5.95
N THR A 75 -0.07 -0.99 -5.48
CA THR A 75 -1.16 -1.16 -4.51
C THR A 75 -0.66 -1.90 -3.29
N PHE A 76 -0.94 -1.37 -2.10
CA PHE A 76 -0.82 -2.11 -0.85
C PHE A 76 -2.13 -2.82 -0.52
N LYS A 77 -2.04 -4.05 -0.03
CA LYS A 77 -3.16 -4.78 0.56
C LYS A 77 -3.08 -4.66 2.07
N ALA A 78 -4.07 -4.01 2.68
CA ALA A 78 -4.03 -3.76 4.11
C ALA A 78 -5.37 -3.31 4.69
N ALA A 79 -5.65 -3.71 5.91
CA ALA A 79 -6.57 -3.02 6.82
C ALA A 79 -5.88 -1.85 7.55
N ALA A 80 -4.58 -1.96 7.81
CA ALA A 80 -3.75 -0.89 8.38
C ALA A 80 -2.36 -0.85 7.74
N LEU A 81 -1.80 0.35 7.59
CA LEU A 81 -0.48 0.59 7.00
C LEU A 81 0.49 1.16 8.05
N GLU A 82 1.68 0.59 8.13
CA GLU A 82 2.79 1.03 8.98
C GLU A 82 4.00 1.39 8.10
N PRO A 83 4.45 2.66 8.08
CA PRO A 83 5.76 3.00 7.54
C PRO A 83 6.86 2.39 8.43
N LEU A 84 7.84 1.75 7.81
CA LEU A 84 8.96 1.12 8.50
C LEU A 84 10.15 2.07 8.63
N ALA A 85 11.13 1.69 9.45
CA ALA A 85 12.39 2.44 9.58
C ALA A 85 13.33 2.24 8.37
N THR A 86 13.08 1.23 7.54
CA THR A 86 13.87 0.93 6.34
C THR A 86 13.35 1.68 5.13
N LYS A 87 14.23 1.83 4.13
CA LYS A 87 13.94 2.56 2.90
C LYS A 87 14.37 1.75 1.69
N GLY A 88 13.62 1.91 0.60
CA GLY A 88 13.95 1.44 -0.73
C GLY A 88 14.72 2.49 -1.55
N GLU A 89 14.59 2.39 -2.87
CA GLU A 89 15.11 3.39 -3.80
C GLU A 89 14.42 4.74 -3.63
N ASP A 90 15.05 5.81 -4.12
CA ASP A 90 14.53 7.18 -4.05
C ASP A 90 14.16 7.68 -2.64
N ASN A 91 14.76 7.09 -1.60
CA ASN A 91 14.50 7.41 -0.19
C ASN A 91 13.06 7.11 0.26
N MET A 92 12.30 6.35 -0.54
CA MET A 92 10.94 5.92 -0.24
C MET A 92 10.94 4.92 0.91
N THR A 93 10.18 5.21 1.95
CA THR A 93 10.01 4.35 3.12
C THR A 93 9.34 3.03 2.73
N ASP A 94 9.89 1.92 3.21
CA ASP A 94 9.24 0.61 3.12
C ASP A 94 7.94 0.63 3.95
N VAL A 95 6.89 -0.03 3.48
CA VAL A 95 5.57 -0.01 4.14
C VAL A 95 5.15 -1.43 4.45
N ARG A 96 4.66 -1.66 5.67
CA ARG A 96 4.01 -2.91 6.07
C ARG A 96 2.50 -2.77 6.04
N GLY A 97 1.84 -3.68 5.32
CA GLY A 97 0.40 -3.86 5.34
C GLY A 97 -0.02 -4.97 6.31
N TYR A 98 -1.04 -4.70 7.12
CA TYR A 98 -1.66 -5.68 7.99
C TYR A 98 -2.97 -6.13 7.38
N TRP A 99 -3.03 -7.38 6.92
CA TRP A 99 -4.23 -7.96 6.33
C TRP A 99 -4.92 -8.91 7.31
N ASN A 100 -6.19 -8.65 7.62
CA ASN A 100 -7.01 -9.49 8.48
C ASN A 100 -7.39 -10.81 7.77
N LEU A 101 -7.10 -11.92 8.42
CA LEU A 101 -7.54 -13.26 8.05
C LEU A 101 -8.61 -13.75 9.04
N HIS A 102 -9.32 -14.82 8.69
CA HIS A 102 -10.30 -15.43 9.60
C HIS A 102 -9.63 -15.99 10.87
N GLY A 103 -10.38 -16.04 11.97
CA GLY A 103 -9.94 -16.66 13.23
C GLY A 103 -8.87 -15.87 13.98
N GLY A 104 -8.85 -14.53 13.84
CA GLY A 104 -7.91 -13.65 14.56
C GLY A 104 -6.46 -13.71 14.02
N ARG A 105 -6.28 -14.28 12.83
CA ARG A 105 -4.99 -14.33 12.14
C ARG A 105 -4.79 -13.09 11.27
N LEU A 106 -3.53 -12.78 10.98
CA LEU A 106 -3.11 -11.64 10.18
C LEU A 106 -2.07 -12.11 9.16
N SER A 107 -2.04 -11.49 7.99
CA SER A 107 -0.89 -11.53 7.07
C SER A 107 -0.21 -10.17 7.09
N LEU A 108 1.06 -10.14 7.49
CA LEU A 108 1.91 -8.96 7.44
C LEU A 108 2.66 -8.99 6.12
N GLU A 109 2.38 -8.04 5.25
CA GLU A 109 2.97 -7.93 3.92
C GLU A 109 3.90 -6.71 3.88
N THR A 110 5.21 -6.93 3.71
CA THR A 110 6.22 -5.86 3.63
C THR A 110 6.47 -5.47 2.18
N TYR A 111 6.27 -4.19 1.87
CA TYR A 111 6.43 -3.60 0.55
C TYR A 111 7.66 -2.70 0.52
N ARG A 112 8.54 -2.93 -0.46
CA ARG A 112 9.73 -2.12 -0.69
C ARG A 112 9.65 -1.40 -2.03
N PHE A 113 10.03 -0.13 -2.04
CA PHE A 113 10.09 0.65 -3.27
C PHE A 113 11.37 0.35 -4.07
N VAL A 114 11.23 -0.16 -5.28
CA VAL A 114 12.32 -0.43 -6.22
C VAL A 114 11.84 -0.20 -7.66
N ARG A 115 12.72 0.33 -8.51
CA ARG A 115 12.47 0.56 -9.95
C ARG A 115 11.18 1.35 -10.22
N GLY A 116 10.92 2.37 -9.39
CA GLY A 116 9.78 3.27 -9.57
C GLY A 116 8.44 2.77 -9.00
N GLY A 117 8.41 1.70 -8.23
CA GLY A 117 7.20 1.29 -7.51
C GLY A 117 7.44 0.32 -6.36
N TYR A 118 6.37 0.03 -5.61
CA TYR A 118 6.37 -0.88 -4.48
C TYR A 118 6.21 -2.33 -4.92
N LEU A 119 7.11 -3.19 -4.46
CA LEU A 119 7.05 -4.63 -4.61
C LEU A 119 6.88 -5.30 -3.24
N LEU A 120 6.05 -6.33 -3.18
CA LEU A 120 5.95 -7.21 -2.02
C LEU A 120 7.24 -8.03 -1.92
N VAL A 121 7.99 -7.85 -0.83
CA VAL A 121 9.27 -8.56 -0.61
C VAL A 121 9.19 -9.63 0.47
N GLU A 122 8.17 -9.56 1.33
CA GLU A 122 7.97 -10.50 2.42
C GLU A 122 6.48 -10.58 2.77
N ALA A 123 5.99 -11.78 3.08
CA ALA A 123 4.66 -12.00 3.62
C ALA A 123 4.71 -13.02 4.75
N VAL A 124 4.26 -12.63 5.95
CA VAL A 124 4.33 -13.44 7.16
C VAL A 124 2.94 -13.63 7.75
N GLN A 125 2.58 -14.86 8.09
CA GLN A 125 1.35 -15.12 8.82
C GLN A 125 1.57 -15.02 10.33
N CYS A 126 0.72 -14.26 10.98
CA CYS A 126 0.76 -14.03 12.42
C CYS A 126 -0.59 -14.33 13.06
N ARG A 127 -0.57 -14.57 14.37
CA ARG A 127 -1.74 -14.55 15.24
C ARG A 127 -1.50 -13.56 16.37
N ARG A 128 -2.56 -12.99 16.93
CA ARG A 128 -2.42 -12.29 18.22
C ARG A 128 -2.06 -13.31 19.29
N ALA A 129 -1.04 -13.01 20.09
CA ALA A 129 -0.87 -13.64 21.40
C ALA A 129 -2.08 -13.24 22.27
N GLY A 130 -2.27 -13.78 23.47
CA GLY A 130 -3.40 -13.42 24.35
C GLY A 130 -3.48 -11.94 24.77
N ASP A 131 -2.67 -11.06 24.19
CA ASP A 131 -2.52 -9.63 24.37
C ASP A 131 -2.32 -8.93 22.99
N ASP A 132 -1.78 -7.71 22.95
CA ASP A 132 -1.56 -6.96 21.71
C ASP A 132 -0.31 -7.40 20.92
N ARG A 133 0.43 -8.42 21.38
CA ARG A 133 1.61 -8.93 20.65
C ARG A 133 1.19 -9.84 19.51
N LEU A 134 2.05 -9.92 18.51
CA LEU A 134 1.89 -10.83 17.38
C LEU A 134 2.90 -11.98 17.48
N GLU A 135 2.41 -13.21 17.34
CA GLU A 135 3.22 -14.40 17.14
C GLU A 135 3.18 -14.75 15.65
N CYS A 136 4.31 -14.51 14.97
CA CYS A 136 4.46 -14.73 13.55
C CYS A 136 5.21 -16.04 13.28
N MET A 137 4.74 -16.80 12.29
CA MET A 137 5.50 -17.95 11.78
C MET A 137 6.76 -17.44 11.09
N GLU A 138 7.89 -18.12 11.25
CA GLU A 138 9.08 -17.81 10.44
C GLU A 138 8.76 -18.00 8.96
N THR A 139 9.20 -17.05 8.13
CA THR A 139 9.11 -17.14 6.66
C THR A 139 9.95 -18.31 6.18
N GLN A 140 9.34 -19.22 5.41
CA GLN A 140 10.07 -20.29 4.69
C GLN A 140 10.97 -19.72 3.60
#